data_AF-A0AAF0TGQ5-F1
#
_entry.id   AF-A0AAF0TGQ5-F1
#
_cell.length_a   1.000
_cell.length_b   1.000
_cell.length_c   1.000
_cell.angle_alpha   90.00
_cell.angle_beta   90.00
_cell.angle_gamma   90.00
#
_symmetry.space_group_name_H-M   'P 1'
#
loop_
_entity.id
_entity.type
_entity.pdbx_description
1 polymer ?
#
loop_
_entity_poly.entity_id
_entity_poly.type
_entity_poly.pdbx_seq_one_letter_code
_entity_poly.pdbx_strand_id
1 'polypeptide(L)'
;MYQKLKGEYSKVPWRRLTCNNLGSPKWVFALYVAIHRRLYTKDRLSKWGIIDDDICSLCKAEVETHQHLFFTCSFSTQLCQKMLN
;
A
#
# COMPACT_ATOMS: atom_id res chain seq x y z
N MET A 1 3.86 -18.88 28.13
CA MET A 1 3.85 -17.64 28.93
C MET A 1 3.27 -16.45 28.14
N TYR A 2 3.90 -16.01 27.03
CA TYR A 2 3.47 -14.83 26.24
C TYR A 2 2.02 -14.87 25.71
N GLN A 3 1.55 -16.03 25.23
CA GLN A 3 0.17 -16.16 24.73
C GLN A 3 -0.90 -15.97 25.82
N LYS A 4 -0.56 -16.20 27.10
CA LYS A 4 -1.48 -15.99 28.24
C LYS A 4 -1.53 -14.54 28.72
N LEU A 5 -0.54 -13.72 28.32
CA LEU A 5 -0.46 -12.28 28.64
C LEU A 5 -1.06 -11.40 27.54
N LYS A 6 -1.27 -11.95 26.33
CA LYS A 6 -2.04 -11.27 25.30
C LYS A 6 -3.50 -11.31 25.70
N GLY A 7 -4.07 -10.15 26.05
CA GLY A 7 -5.51 -9.98 26.19
C GLY A 7 -6.28 -10.37 24.91
N GLU A 8 -7.59 -10.26 24.95
CA GLU A 8 -8.40 -10.51 23.76
C GLU A 8 -8.19 -9.40 22.74
N TYR A 9 -7.50 -9.72 21.64
CA TYR A 9 -7.35 -8.82 20.49
C TYR A 9 -8.23 -9.31 19.34
N SER A 10 -8.96 -8.37 18.75
CA SER A 10 -9.71 -8.62 17.51
C SER A 10 -8.76 -9.08 16.40
N LYS A 11 -9.13 -10.17 15.71
CA LYS A 11 -8.38 -10.65 14.54
C LYS A 11 -8.52 -9.61 13.41
N VAL A 12 -7.43 -8.91 13.12
CA VAL A 12 -7.38 -7.93 12.02
C VAL A 12 -6.95 -8.59 10.71
N PRO A 13 -7.60 -8.31 9.57
CA PRO A 13 -7.32 -8.97 8.29
C PRO A 13 -5.88 -8.79 7.80
N TRP A 14 -5.31 -7.61 7.99
CA TRP A 14 -3.97 -7.26 7.52
C TRP A 14 -2.83 -7.96 8.26
N ARG A 15 -3.11 -8.56 9.44
CA ARG A 15 -2.08 -9.21 10.26
C ARG A 15 -1.34 -10.31 9.50
N ARG A 16 -2.05 -11.08 8.66
CA ARG A 16 -1.46 -12.16 7.88
C ARG A 16 -0.51 -11.65 6.79
N LEU A 17 -0.72 -10.42 6.32
CA LEU A 17 0.09 -9.80 5.28
C LEU A 17 1.36 -9.16 5.83
N THR A 18 1.37 -8.77 7.11
CA THR A 18 2.49 -8.02 7.70
C THR A 18 3.25 -8.77 8.79
N CYS A 19 2.57 -9.59 9.60
CA CYS A 19 3.22 -10.40 10.62
C CYS A 19 3.66 -11.75 10.05
N ASN A 20 4.89 -12.17 10.34
CA ASN A 20 5.46 -13.44 9.88
C ASN A 20 5.50 -13.57 8.34
N ASN A 21 5.62 -12.43 7.65
CA ASN A 21 5.83 -12.39 6.20
C ASN A 21 7.32 -12.64 5.91
N LEU A 22 7.62 -13.58 5.02
CA LEU A 22 8.97 -13.94 4.59
C LEU A 22 9.61 -12.91 3.64
N GLY A 23 8.83 -11.94 3.15
CA GLY A 23 9.32 -10.86 2.31
C GLY A 23 10.32 -9.96 3.04
N SER A 24 11.14 -9.23 2.27
CA SER A 24 12.08 -8.28 2.86
C SER A 24 11.37 -7.30 3.79
N PRO A 25 11.93 -6.98 4.98
CA PRO A 25 11.33 -6.05 5.93
C PRO A 25 10.93 -4.70 5.30
N LYS A 26 11.70 -4.23 4.31
CA LYS A 26 11.39 -3.01 3.55
C LYS A 26 10.05 -3.09 2.82
N TRP A 27 9.78 -4.21 2.15
CA TRP A 27 8.52 -4.43 1.42
C TRP A 27 7.34 -4.62 2.38
N VAL A 28 7.57 -5.34 3.48
CA VAL A 28 6.55 -5.56 4.51
C VAL A 28 6.15 -4.23 5.17
N PHE A 29 7.11 -3.35 5.45
CA PHE A 29 6.86 -2.01 5.96
C PHE A 29 6.08 -1.15 4.97
N ALA A 30 6.49 -1.13 3.70
CA ALA A 30 5.76 -0.40 2.66
C ALA A 30 4.31 -0.90 2.53
N LEU A 31 4.09 -2.21 2.56
CA LEU A 31 2.76 -2.82 2.54
C LEU A 31 1.93 -2.41 3.76
N TYR A 32 2.52 -2.43 4.96
CA TYR A 32 1.84 -1.98 6.19
C TYR A 32 1.37 -0.53 6.09
N VAL A 33 2.24 0.37 5.62
CA VAL A 33 1.92 1.79 5.40
C VAL A 33 0.83 1.96 4.34
N ALA A 34 0.87 1.17 3.26
CA ALA A 34 -0.15 1.20 2.21
C ALA A 34 -1.53 0.74 2.72
N ILE A 35 -1.59 -0.37 3.46
CA ILE A 35 -2.83 -0.91 4.06
C ILE A 35 -3.50 0.12 4.97
N HIS A 36 -2.70 0.83 5.77
CA HIS A 36 -3.20 1.87 6.67
C HIS A 36 -3.50 3.21 5.95
N ARG A 37 -3.44 3.26 4.61
CA ARG A 37 -3.61 4.48 3.81
C ARG A 37 -2.69 5.61 4.27
N ARG A 38 -1.47 5.27 4.70
CA ARG A 38 -0.44 6.21 5.17
C ARG A 38 0.65 6.49 4.14
N LEU A 39 0.59 5.85 2.97
CA LEU A 39 1.49 6.17 1.87
C LEU A 39 1.23 7.61 1.37
N TYR A 40 2.31 8.33 1.05
CA TYR A 40 2.27 9.64 0.44
C TYR A 40 2.00 9.50 -1.06
N THR A 41 0.73 9.51 -1.45
CA THR A 41 0.33 9.58 -2.85
C THR A 41 0.23 11.03 -3.30
N LYS A 42 0.38 11.30 -4.60
CA LYS A 42 0.30 12.68 -5.10
C LYS A 42 -1.01 13.40 -4.76
N ASP A 43 -2.16 12.71 -4.76
CA ASP A 43 -3.44 13.30 -4.30
C ASP A 43 -3.34 13.90 -2.89
N ARG A 44 -2.63 13.22 -1.97
CA ARG A 44 -2.46 13.73 -0.60
C ARG A 44 -1.45 14.86 -0.52
N LEU A 45 -0.35 14.76 -1.26
CA LEU A 45 0.67 15.81 -1.31
C LEU A 45 0.13 17.09 -1.94
N SER A 46 -0.73 16.96 -2.96
CA SER A 46 -1.41 18.08 -3.60
C SER A 46 -2.41 18.75 -2.66
N LYS A 47 -3.21 17.96 -1.92
CA LYS A 47 -4.07 18.49 -0.85
C LYS A 47 -3.33 19.22 0.26
N TRP A 48 -2.04 18.92 0.46
CA TRP A 48 -1.19 19.61 1.41
C TRP A 48 -0.48 20.84 0.83
N GLY A 49 -0.66 21.13 -0.46
CA GLY A 49 -0.02 22.25 -1.16
C GLY A 49 1.48 22.05 -1.37
N ILE A 50 1.97 20.80 -1.31
CA ILE A 50 3.40 20.49 -1.54
C ILE A 50 3.68 20.38 -3.05
N ILE A 51 2.70 19.89 -3.82
CA ILE A 51 2.79 19.72 -5.27
C ILE A 51 1.49 20.18 -5.94
N ASP A 52 1.58 20.72 -7.14
CA ASP A 52 0.39 21.10 -7.92
C ASP A 52 -0.12 19.95 -8.81
N ASP A 53 0.73 18.97 -9.14
CA ASP A 53 0.41 17.84 -10.00
C ASP A 53 0.00 16.60 -9.20
N ASP A 54 -1.26 16.19 -9.35
CA ASP A 54 -1.82 14.98 -8.72
C ASP A 54 -1.84 13.76 -9.66
N ILE A 55 -1.35 13.89 -10.89
CA ILE A 55 -1.39 12.82 -11.90
C ILE A 55 -0.42 11.69 -11.54
N CYS A 56 -0.88 10.44 -11.65
CA CYS A 56 -0.12 9.24 -11.37
C CYS A 56 1.19 9.18 -12.15
N SER A 57 2.28 8.97 -11.41
CA SER A 57 3.63 8.95 -11.97
C SER A 57 3.90 7.73 -12.87
N LEU A 58 3.12 6.66 -12.71
CA LEU A 58 3.28 5.40 -13.42
C LEU A 58 2.56 5.40 -14.77
N CYS A 59 1.24 5.65 -14.75
CA CYS A 59 0.43 5.62 -15.97
C CYS A 59 0.31 6.99 -16.66
N LYS A 60 0.58 8.09 -15.95
CA LYS A 60 0.45 9.48 -16.42
C LYS A 60 -0.92 9.84 -17.01
N ALA A 61 -1.98 9.14 -16.59
CA ALA A 61 -3.31 9.26 -17.19
C ALA A 61 -4.42 9.64 -16.18
N GLU A 62 -4.32 9.20 -14.92
CA GLU A 62 -5.32 9.45 -13.89
C GLU A 62 -4.67 9.95 -12.59
N VAL A 63 -5.48 10.47 -11.67
CA VAL A 63 -5.03 10.96 -10.35
C VAL A 63 -4.43 9.83 -9.50
N GLU A 64 -3.29 10.11 -8.87
CA GLU A 64 -2.58 9.17 -8.01
C GLU A 64 -3.26 9.02 -6.63
N THR A 65 -4.21 8.08 -6.57
CA THR A 65 -4.81 7.64 -5.30
C THR A 65 -4.27 6.27 -4.89
N HIS A 66 -4.44 5.86 -3.62
CA HIS A 66 -4.11 4.47 -3.21
C HIS A 66 -4.85 3.44 -4.04
N GLN A 67 -6.12 3.70 -4.37
CA GLN A 67 -6.92 2.78 -5.16
C GLN A 67 -6.38 2.68 -6.59
N HIS A 68 -6.06 3.82 -7.20
CA HIS A 68 -5.44 3.85 -8.52
C HIS A 68 -4.10 3.13 -8.52
N LEU A 69 -3.17 3.54 -7.66
CA LEU A 69 -1.80 3.03 -7.61
C LEU A 69 -1.71 1.50 -7.52
N PHE A 70 -2.58 0.87 -6.72
CA PHE A 70 -2.51 -0.58 -6.46
C PHE A 70 -3.52 -1.43 -7.23
N PHE A 71 -4.66 -0.87 -7.68
CA PHE A 71 -5.75 -1.69 -8.24
C PHE A 71 -6.19 -1.32 -9.64
N THR A 72 -6.22 -0.04 -10.01
CA THR A 72 -6.74 0.39 -11.34
C THR A 72 -5.68 0.95 -12.27
N CYS A 73 -4.46 1.19 -11.78
CA CYS A 73 -3.36 1.68 -12.60
C CYS A 73 -2.98 0.65 -13.67
N SER A 74 -3.16 1.02 -14.93
CA SER A 74 -2.84 0.17 -16.10
C SER A 74 -1.40 -0.35 -16.07
N PHE A 75 -0.45 0.50 -15.69
CA PHE A 75 0.96 0.12 -15.55
C PHE A 75 1.15 -0.94 -14.46
N SER A 76 0.54 -0.74 -13.29
CA SER A 76 0.62 -1.71 -12.18
C SER A 76 -0.02 -3.04 -12.55
N THR A 77 -1.18 -3.03 -13.21
CA THR A 77 -1.86 -4.24 -13.66
C THR A 77 -0.99 -5.04 -14.65
N GLN A 78 -0.38 -4.37 -15.63
CA GLN A 78 0.52 -5.01 -16.59
C GLN A 78 1.76 -5.60 -15.92
N LEU A 79 2.34 -4.88 -14.94
CA LEU A 79 3.47 -5.37 -14.18
C LEU A 79 3.10 -6.62 -13.36
N CYS A 80 1.97 -6.59 -12.65
CA CYS A 80 1.49 -7.75 -11.89
C CYS A 80 1.24 -8.97 -12.79
N GLN A 81 0.62 -8.78 -13.97
CA GLN A 81 0.41 -9.86 -14.93
C GLN A 81 1.73 -10.47 -15.41
N LYS A 82 2.75 -9.63 -15.68
CA LYS A 82 4.08 -10.10 -16.08
C LYS A 82 4.84 -10.86 -15.00
N MET A 83 4.55 -10.59 -13.71
CA MET A 83 5.20 -11.27 -12.59
C MET A 83 4.49 -12.57 -12.18
N LEU A 84 3.20 -12.69 -12.53
CA LEU A 84 2.38 -13.86 -12.24
C LEU A 84 2.43 -14.93 -13.34
N ASN A 85 2.90 -14.56 -14.54
CA ASN A 85 3.22 -15.47 -15.65
C ASN A 85 4.71 -15.81 -15.63
#